data_AF-A0A382AWS0-F1
#
_entry.id   AF-A0A382AWS0-F1
#
_cell.length_a   1.000
_cell.length_b   1.000
_cell.length_c   1.000
_cell.angle_alpha   90.00
_cell.angle_beta   90.00
_cell.angle_gamma   90.00
#
_symmetry.space_group_name_H-M   'P 1'
#
loop_
_entity.id
_entity.type
_entity.pdbx_description
1 polymer ?
#
loop_
_entity_poly.entity_id
_entity_poly.type
_entity_poly.pdbx_seq_one_letter_code
_entity_poly.pdbx_strand_id
1 'polypeptide(L)'
;MKSLIFGYGITGRSFARYLQDKGIDFDIYDEEVRETPVFWQLPDREKLKSYEMVYLSPGINIKKIYPNGEFDQIPYLTDMDIFFQEDNSYKIGITGTNGKSTCCHHLNQILDDSQLIGNIGKPVLDNINTGCEYSIIELSSFQIEKVKEIKLDLGVLLNIAPDHIDHHGSFKEYSR
;
A
#
# COMPACT_ATOMS: atom_id res chain seq x y z
N MET A 1 -7.14 -21.80 -1.39
CA MET A 1 -8.42 -21.06 -1.38
C MET A 1 -8.22 -19.84 -2.28
N LYS A 2 -9.26 -19.08 -2.65
CA LYS A 2 -9.02 -17.87 -3.47
C LYS A 2 -8.51 -16.73 -2.60
N SER A 3 -7.79 -15.79 -3.22
CA SER A 3 -7.47 -14.49 -2.64
C SER A 3 -8.54 -13.45 -3.00
N LEU A 4 -8.58 -12.33 -2.28
CA LEU A 4 -9.43 -11.19 -2.62
C LEU A 4 -8.58 -9.94 -2.81
N ILE A 5 -8.73 -9.27 -3.95
CA ILE A 5 -8.26 -7.89 -4.12
C ILE A 5 -9.37 -6.96 -3.66
N PHE A 6 -9.06 -6.10 -2.69
CA PHE A 6 -10.01 -5.16 -2.08
C PHE A 6 -9.65 -3.72 -2.49
N GLY A 7 -10.40 -3.18 -3.45
CA GLY A 7 -10.12 -1.94 -4.19
C GLY A 7 -9.35 -2.22 -5.49
N TYR A 8 -9.82 -1.71 -6.62
CA TYR A 8 -9.35 -1.99 -7.97
C TYR A 8 -8.92 -0.74 -8.77
N GLY A 9 -8.39 0.25 -8.05
CA GLY A 9 -7.65 1.37 -8.64
C GLY A 9 -6.26 0.97 -9.15
N ILE A 10 -5.33 1.93 -9.19
CA ILE A 10 -3.95 1.71 -9.68
C ILE A 10 -3.25 0.57 -8.92
N THR A 11 -3.25 0.61 -7.59
CA THR A 11 -2.67 -0.45 -6.74
C THR A 11 -3.40 -1.78 -6.88
N GLY A 12 -4.73 -1.77 -6.90
CA GLY A 12 -5.56 -2.97 -7.10
C GLY A 12 -5.24 -3.71 -8.40
N ARG A 13 -5.04 -2.97 -9.50
CA ARG A 13 -4.63 -3.55 -10.78
C ARG A 13 -3.20 -4.10 -10.73
N SER A 14 -2.33 -3.51 -9.92
CA SER A 14 -0.97 -4.03 -9.68
C SER A 14 -1.00 -5.34 -8.87
N PHE A 15 -1.87 -5.45 -7.85
CA PHE A 15 -2.12 -6.74 -7.19
C PHE A 15 -2.60 -7.81 -8.18
N ALA A 16 -3.50 -7.47 -9.10
CA ALA A 16 -4.00 -8.45 -10.07
C ALA A 16 -2.87 -8.99 -10.96
N ARG A 17 -1.97 -8.13 -11.44
CA ARG A 17 -0.77 -8.57 -12.19
C ARG A 17 0.13 -9.44 -11.32
N TYR A 18 0.45 -8.99 -10.11
CA TYR A 18 1.28 -9.72 -9.15
C TYR A 18 0.73 -11.12 -8.84
N LEU A 19 -0.57 -11.25 -8.55
CA LEU A 19 -1.20 -12.53 -8.25
C LEU A 19 -1.28 -13.44 -9.48
N GLN A 20 -1.55 -12.86 -10.66
CA GLN A 20 -1.55 -13.60 -11.91
C GLN A 20 -0.16 -14.20 -12.20
N ASP A 21 0.91 -13.42 -12.01
CA ASP A 21 2.29 -13.89 -12.22
C ASP A 21 2.69 -15.00 -11.23
N LYS A 22 2.14 -14.98 -10.01
CA LYS A 22 2.33 -16.03 -8.99
C LYS A 22 1.40 -17.24 -9.19
N GLY A 23 0.48 -17.20 -10.16
CA GLY A 23 -0.50 -18.25 -10.40
C GLY A 23 -1.53 -18.41 -9.27
N ILE A 24 -1.82 -17.32 -8.54
CA ILE A 24 -2.77 -17.31 -7.43
C ILE A 24 -4.14 -16.87 -7.96
N ASP A 25 -5.18 -17.68 -7.73
CA ASP A 25 -6.55 -17.31 -8.07
C ASP A 25 -7.08 -16.21 -7.14
N PHE A 26 -7.77 -15.23 -7.71
CA PHE A 26 -8.36 -14.14 -6.94
C PHE A 26 -9.75 -13.74 -7.46
N ASP A 27 -10.53 -13.15 -6.56
CA ASP A 27 -11.69 -12.32 -6.91
C ASP A 27 -11.35 -10.84 -6.65
N ILE A 28 -12.18 -9.93 -7.17
CA ILE A 28 -11.96 -8.49 -7.09
C ILE A 28 -13.20 -7.80 -6.55
N TYR A 29 -13.04 -7.04 -5.47
CA TYR A 29 -14.04 -6.12 -4.95
C TYR A 29 -13.65 -4.67 -5.24
N ASP A 30 -14.58 -3.88 -5.76
CA ASP A 30 -14.47 -2.42 -5.80
C ASP A 30 -15.86 -1.76 -5.88
N GLU A 31 -16.12 -0.75 -5.05
CA GLU A 31 -17.43 -0.08 -4.97
C GLU A 31 -17.78 0.73 -6.23
N GLU A 32 -16.79 1.26 -6.96
CA GLU A 32 -16.98 2.18 -8.08
C GLU A 32 -16.78 1.52 -9.44
N VAL A 33 -16.01 0.43 -9.52
CA VAL A 33 -15.77 -0.28 -10.79
C VAL A 33 -16.96 -1.15 -11.19
N ARG A 34 -17.32 -1.11 -12.47
CA ARG A 34 -18.45 -1.85 -13.08
C ARG A 34 -18.01 -2.79 -14.20
N GLU A 35 -16.79 -3.28 -14.12
CA GLU A 35 -16.19 -4.22 -15.07
C GLU A 35 -16.35 -5.66 -14.56
N THR A 36 -16.57 -6.65 -15.44
CA THR A 36 -16.46 -8.07 -15.03
C THR A 36 -14.98 -8.48 -15.00
N PRO A 37 -14.53 -9.31 -14.04
CA PRO A 37 -15.29 -10.02 -13.00
C PRO A 37 -15.36 -9.29 -11.64
N VAL A 38 -15.32 -7.96 -11.60
CA VAL A 38 -15.38 -7.18 -10.35
C VAL A 38 -16.78 -7.19 -9.76
N PHE A 39 -16.88 -7.48 -8.46
CA PHE A 39 -18.12 -7.30 -7.71
C PHE A 39 -18.08 -6.02 -6.88
N TRP A 40 -19.23 -5.35 -6.77
CA TRP A 40 -19.35 -4.02 -6.14
C TRP A 40 -20.16 -4.01 -4.84
N GLN A 41 -20.82 -5.12 -4.52
CA GLN A 41 -21.47 -5.28 -3.22
C GLN A 41 -20.41 -5.57 -2.16
N LEU A 42 -20.42 -4.77 -1.08
CA LEU A 42 -19.50 -4.92 0.03
C LEU A 42 -19.59 -6.36 0.57
N PRO A 43 -18.47 -7.12 0.62
CA PRO A 43 -18.51 -8.48 1.13
C PRO A 43 -18.78 -8.47 2.63
N ASP A 44 -19.64 -9.37 3.10
CA ASP A 44 -19.86 -9.57 4.53
C ASP A 44 -18.68 -10.34 5.16
N ARG A 45 -18.72 -10.47 6.49
CA ARG A 45 -17.65 -11.14 7.24
C ARG A 45 -17.45 -12.60 6.83
N GLU A 46 -18.52 -13.32 6.52
CA GLU A 46 -18.44 -14.74 6.14
C GLU A 46 -17.79 -14.89 4.76
N LYS A 47 -18.13 -14.03 3.81
CA LYS A 47 -17.46 -13.95 2.51
C LYS A 47 -16.00 -13.57 2.67
N LEU A 48 -15.66 -12.58 3.52
CA LEU A 48 -14.27 -12.21 3.79
C LEU A 48 -13.44 -13.39 4.34
N LYS A 49 -14.00 -14.15 5.29
CA LYS A 49 -13.36 -15.33 5.87
C LYS A 49 -13.20 -16.50 4.90
N SER A 50 -13.96 -16.52 3.80
CA SER A 50 -13.83 -17.55 2.77
C SER A 50 -12.55 -17.39 1.92
N TYR A 51 -11.92 -16.21 1.96
CA TYR A 51 -10.68 -15.93 1.26
C TYR A 51 -9.46 -16.27 2.13
N GLU A 52 -8.40 -16.73 1.47
CA GLU A 52 -7.13 -17.08 2.12
C GLU A 52 -6.37 -15.84 2.58
N MET A 53 -6.40 -14.80 1.76
CA MET A 53 -5.73 -13.53 2.00
C MET A 53 -6.49 -12.40 1.31
N VAL A 54 -6.58 -11.25 1.97
CA VAL A 54 -7.08 -10.00 1.38
C VAL A 54 -5.91 -9.11 0.99
N TYR A 55 -5.87 -8.65 -0.26
CA TYR A 55 -4.90 -7.69 -0.77
C TYR A 55 -5.55 -6.31 -0.78
N LEU A 56 -5.20 -5.50 0.22
CA LEU A 56 -5.90 -4.28 0.55
C LEU A 56 -5.25 -3.07 -0.12
N SER A 57 -6.01 -2.36 -0.95
CA SER A 57 -5.57 -1.09 -1.52
C SER A 57 -5.43 0.01 -0.45
N PRO A 58 -4.40 0.87 -0.53
CA PRO A 58 -4.11 1.87 0.51
C PRO A 58 -5.16 2.98 0.61
N GLY A 59 -6.02 3.17 -0.39
CA GLY A 59 -7.13 4.13 -0.33
C GLY A 59 -8.31 3.67 0.54
N ILE A 60 -8.38 2.38 0.88
CA ILE A 60 -9.53 1.81 1.59
C ILE A 60 -9.44 2.09 3.09
N ASN A 61 -10.46 2.76 3.65
CA ASN A 61 -10.58 2.98 5.09
C ASN A 61 -11.46 1.89 5.71
N ILE A 62 -10.84 0.85 6.26
CA ILE A 62 -11.55 -0.30 6.87
C ILE A 62 -12.50 0.17 7.98
N LYS A 63 -12.06 1.07 8.88
CA LYS A 63 -12.86 1.54 10.01
C LYS A 63 -14.16 2.23 9.57
N LYS A 64 -14.12 2.91 8.42
CA LYS A 64 -15.30 3.58 7.84
C LYS A 64 -16.26 2.57 7.20
N ILE A 65 -15.73 1.56 6.51
CA ILE A 65 -16.51 0.59 5.73
C ILE A 65 -17.08 -0.53 6.62
N TYR A 66 -16.32 -0.94 7.64
CA TYR A 66 -16.66 -2.00 8.59
C TYR A 66 -16.61 -1.46 10.03
N PRO A 67 -17.56 -0.59 10.42
CA PRO A 67 -17.52 0.11 11.70
C PRO A 67 -17.78 -0.81 12.91
N ASN A 68 -18.32 -2.01 12.72
CA ASN A 68 -18.66 -2.93 13.81
C ASN A 68 -17.64 -4.09 13.95
N GLY A 69 -16.44 -3.95 13.36
CA GLY A 69 -15.38 -4.96 13.44
C GLY A 69 -15.62 -6.16 12.53
N GLU A 70 -16.39 -6.01 11.45
CA GLU A 70 -16.63 -7.08 10.48
C GLU A 70 -15.33 -7.53 9.79
N PHE A 71 -14.34 -6.63 9.70
CA PHE A 71 -13.00 -6.91 9.18
C PHE A 71 -12.01 -7.41 10.25
N ASP A 72 -12.44 -7.50 11.51
CA ASP A 72 -11.55 -7.93 12.59
C ASP A 72 -11.12 -9.39 12.39
N GLN A 73 -9.81 -9.61 12.55
CA GLN A 73 -9.13 -10.90 12.36
C GLN A 73 -9.09 -11.39 10.91
N ILE A 74 -9.51 -10.58 9.94
CA ILE A 74 -9.33 -10.90 8.52
C ILE A 74 -7.86 -10.68 8.14
N PRO A 75 -7.14 -11.70 7.66
CA PRO A 75 -5.76 -11.55 7.23
C PRO A 75 -5.73 -10.70 5.95
N TYR A 76 -4.94 -9.62 5.98
CA TYR A 76 -4.71 -8.80 4.81
C TYR A 76 -3.23 -8.47 4.61
N LEU A 77 -2.84 -8.13 3.38
CA LEU A 77 -1.54 -7.56 3.02
C LEU A 77 -1.75 -6.30 2.18
N THR A 78 -0.86 -5.33 2.36
CA THR A 78 -0.72 -4.17 1.47
C THR A 78 0.32 -4.45 0.39
N ASP A 79 0.37 -3.58 -0.62
CA ASP A 79 1.39 -3.60 -1.66
C ASP A 79 2.79 -3.36 -1.06
N MET A 80 2.87 -2.47 -0.07
CA MET A 80 4.07 -2.20 0.70
C MET A 80 4.56 -3.41 1.51
N ASP A 81 3.66 -4.18 2.14
CA ASP A 81 4.04 -5.38 2.90
C ASP A 81 4.77 -6.39 2.01
N ILE A 82 4.25 -6.62 0.81
CA ILE A 82 4.84 -7.54 -0.17
C ILE A 82 6.17 -6.98 -0.68
N PHE A 83 6.20 -5.68 -1.03
CA PHE A 83 7.42 -5.04 -1.51
C PHE A 83 8.56 -5.15 -0.48
N PHE A 84 8.30 -4.85 0.79
CA PHE A 84 9.29 -4.96 1.86
C PHE A 84 9.79 -6.39 2.10
N GLN A 85 9.01 -7.40 1.75
CA GLN A 85 9.37 -8.81 1.91
C GLN A 85 10.14 -9.37 0.70
N GLU A 86 9.78 -8.97 -0.52
CA GLU A 86 10.30 -9.60 -1.74
C GLU A 86 11.42 -8.80 -2.43
N ASP A 87 11.48 -7.48 -2.23
CA ASP A 87 12.46 -6.63 -2.91
C ASP A 87 13.83 -6.66 -2.23
N ASN A 88 14.89 -6.77 -3.03
CA ASN A 88 16.27 -6.90 -2.55
C ASN A 88 17.09 -5.61 -2.62
N SER A 89 16.54 -4.51 -3.15
CA SER A 89 17.27 -3.24 -3.21
C SER A 89 17.48 -2.65 -1.81
N TYR A 90 18.41 -1.68 -1.70
CA TYR A 90 18.58 -0.85 -0.51
C TYR A 90 17.43 0.16 -0.42
N LYS A 91 16.64 0.10 0.66
CA LYS A 91 15.35 0.79 0.78
C LYS A 91 15.50 2.07 1.59
N ILE A 92 15.31 3.20 0.90
CA ILE A 92 15.35 4.54 1.47
C ILE A 92 13.93 5.09 1.55
N GLY A 93 13.35 5.10 2.74
CA GLY A 93 12.00 5.63 2.97
C GLY A 93 12.04 7.11 3.34
N ILE A 94 11.26 7.92 2.64
CA ILE A 94 11.14 9.37 2.88
C ILE A 94 9.69 9.68 3.25
N THR A 95 9.50 10.30 4.42
CA THR A 95 8.19 10.73 4.91
C THR A 95 8.24 12.13 5.55
N GLY A 96 7.07 12.63 5.92
CA GLY A 96 6.87 13.96 6.49
C GLY A 96 5.63 14.65 5.95
N THR A 97 5.25 15.78 6.54
CA THR A 97 4.08 16.53 6.07
C THR A 97 4.33 17.11 4.68
N ASN A 98 5.42 17.86 4.51
CA ASN A 98 5.74 18.56 3.28
C ASN A 98 7.12 18.18 2.71
N GLY A 99 7.31 18.39 1.41
CA GLY A 99 8.60 18.27 0.73
C GLY A 99 9.05 16.84 0.39
N LYS A 100 8.21 15.83 0.69
CA LYS A 100 8.49 14.41 0.42
C LYS A 100 8.89 14.17 -1.04
N SER A 101 7.99 14.50 -1.98
CA SER A 101 8.21 14.21 -3.40
C SER A 101 9.41 14.94 -3.97
N THR A 102 9.61 16.21 -3.61
CA THR A 102 10.80 16.97 -4.01
C THR A 102 12.08 16.32 -3.50
N CYS A 103 12.11 15.88 -2.24
CA CYS A 103 13.27 15.20 -1.67
C CYS A 103 13.55 13.87 -2.37
N CYS A 104 12.51 13.05 -2.60
CA CYS A 104 12.62 11.81 -3.36
C CYS A 104 13.21 12.05 -4.76
N HIS A 105 12.66 13.02 -5.50
CA HIS A 105 13.13 13.34 -6.85
C HIS A 105 14.59 13.83 -6.86
N HIS A 106 14.97 14.72 -5.95
CA HIS A 106 16.36 15.17 -5.85
C HIS A 106 17.30 14.02 -5.51
N LEU A 107 16.91 13.14 -4.59
CA LEU A 107 17.72 11.98 -4.22
C LEU A 107 17.92 11.04 -5.42
N ASN A 108 16.87 10.79 -6.20
CA ASN A 108 16.93 9.95 -7.40
C ASN A 108 17.76 10.57 -8.54
N GLN A 109 17.99 11.88 -8.53
CA GLN A 109 18.88 12.55 -9.49
C GLN A 109 20.35 12.45 -9.09
N ILE A 110 20.62 12.17 -7.81
CA ILE A 110 21.98 12.12 -7.24
C ILE A 110 22.46 10.67 -7.08
N LEU A 111 21.55 9.75 -6.74
CA LEU A 111 21.84 8.32 -6.66
C LEU A 111 21.68 7.66 -8.02
N ASP A 112 22.79 7.14 -8.55
CA ASP A 112 22.77 6.23 -9.69
C ASP A 112 22.08 4.90 -9.32
N ASP A 113 21.55 4.19 -10.32
CA ASP A 113 20.86 2.90 -10.16
C ASP A 113 19.74 2.89 -9.09
N SER A 114 18.94 3.97 -9.09
CA SER A 114 17.82 4.16 -8.18
C SER A 114 16.46 4.16 -8.90
N GLN A 115 15.42 3.73 -8.18
CA GLN A 115 14.02 3.84 -8.59
C GLN A 115 13.18 4.63 -7.58
N LEU A 116 12.20 5.38 -8.10
CA LEU A 116 11.21 6.10 -7.31
C LEU A 116 9.88 5.35 -7.28
N ILE A 117 9.44 4.99 -6.08
CA ILE A 117 8.20 4.24 -5.84
C ILE A 117 7.49 4.73 -4.56
N GLY A 118 6.34 4.13 -4.25
CA GLY A 118 5.56 4.42 -3.04
C GLY A 118 4.35 5.29 -3.34
N ASN A 119 4.18 6.39 -2.60
CA ASN A 119 3.09 7.36 -2.79
C ASN A 119 3.18 8.14 -4.12
N ILE A 120 4.35 8.13 -4.76
CA ILE A 120 4.58 8.71 -6.08
C ILE A 120 5.17 7.67 -7.03
N GLY A 121 5.15 8.00 -8.32
CA GLY A 121 5.77 7.17 -9.35
C GLY A 121 4.89 5.98 -9.73
N LYS A 122 5.52 4.81 -9.88
CA LYS A 122 4.88 3.59 -10.34
C LYS A 122 4.41 2.72 -9.16
N PRO A 123 3.42 1.83 -9.36
CA PRO A 123 2.98 0.90 -8.32
C PRO A 123 4.14 0.05 -7.82
N VAL A 124 4.27 -0.12 -6.50
CA VAL A 124 5.42 -0.81 -5.89
C VAL A 124 5.55 -2.26 -6.35
N LEU A 125 4.44 -2.99 -6.52
CA LEU A 125 4.49 -4.40 -6.94
C LEU A 125 4.93 -4.59 -8.39
N ASP A 126 4.68 -3.60 -9.25
CA ASP A 126 5.17 -3.64 -10.63
C ASP A 126 6.69 -3.37 -10.70
N ASN A 127 7.35 -3.05 -9.59
CA ASN A 127 8.74 -2.60 -9.51
C ASN A 127 9.53 -3.34 -8.42
N ILE A 128 9.16 -4.58 -8.11
CA ILE A 128 9.94 -5.48 -7.26
C ILE A 128 11.13 -6.03 -8.06
N ASN A 129 12.34 -6.01 -7.47
CA ASN A 129 13.55 -6.60 -8.03
C ASN A 129 13.84 -6.16 -9.49
N THR A 130 13.67 -4.88 -9.79
CA THR A 130 13.94 -4.28 -11.12
C THR A 130 15.42 -4.32 -11.52
N GLY A 131 16.31 -4.69 -10.60
CA GLY A 131 17.76 -4.64 -10.75
C GLY A 131 18.38 -3.33 -10.26
N CYS A 132 17.57 -2.36 -9.82
CA CYS A 132 18.08 -1.14 -9.18
C CYS A 132 18.76 -1.47 -7.83
N GLU A 133 19.87 -0.80 -7.54
CA GLU A 133 20.58 -0.91 -6.27
C GLU A 133 19.76 -0.24 -5.14
N TYR A 134 19.08 0.86 -5.44
CA TYR A 134 18.33 1.65 -4.46
C TYR A 134 16.84 1.78 -4.82
N SER A 135 15.98 1.59 -3.83
CA SER A 135 14.58 2.01 -3.90
C SER A 135 14.35 3.20 -3.00
N ILE A 136 14.00 4.34 -3.61
CA ILE A 136 13.60 5.55 -2.93
C ILE A 136 12.08 5.55 -2.84
N ILE A 137 11.58 5.43 -1.61
CA ILE A 137 10.18 5.13 -1.31
C ILE A 137 9.56 6.35 -0.64
N GLU A 138 8.65 7.03 -1.33
CA GLU A 138 7.81 8.03 -0.68
C GLU A 138 6.73 7.34 0.17
N LEU A 139 6.71 7.62 1.48
CA LEU A 139 5.75 7.04 2.40
C LEU A 139 4.77 8.11 2.90
N SER A 140 3.48 7.92 2.60
CA SER A 140 2.40 8.70 3.22
C SER A 140 2.04 8.14 4.61
N SER A 141 1.42 8.97 5.46
CA SER A 141 0.91 8.53 6.76
C SER A 141 -0.15 7.42 6.63
N PHE A 142 -0.93 7.43 5.55
CA PHE A 142 -1.96 6.41 5.29
C PHE A 142 -1.37 5.04 4.97
N GLN A 143 -0.25 5.01 4.25
CA GLN A 143 0.48 3.77 3.97
C GLN A 143 1.15 3.25 5.24
N ILE A 144 1.78 4.15 6.02
CA ILE A 144 2.44 3.79 7.29
C ILE A 144 1.45 3.21 8.30
N GLU A 145 0.21 3.72 8.40
CA GLU A 145 -0.81 3.15 9.31
C GLU A 145 -1.20 1.70 8.95
N LYS A 146 -1.13 1.34 7.67
CA LYS A 146 -1.68 0.05 7.15
C LYS A 146 -0.64 -1.03 6.96
N VAL A 147 0.61 -0.65 6.70
CA VAL A 147 1.70 -1.60 6.54
C VAL A 147 2.01 -2.25 7.89
N LYS A 148 2.17 -3.57 7.92
CA LYS A 148 2.40 -4.32 9.16
C LYS A 148 3.81 -4.16 9.67
N GLU A 149 4.77 -4.15 8.76
CA GLU A 149 6.19 -4.08 9.08
C GLU A 149 6.92 -3.23 8.05
N ILE A 150 7.45 -2.09 8.51
CA ILE A 150 8.29 -1.22 7.68
C ILE A 150 9.72 -1.76 7.74
N LYS A 151 10.25 -2.20 6.60
CA LYS A 151 11.65 -2.65 6.46
C LYS A 151 12.40 -1.68 5.57
N LEU A 152 13.01 -0.69 6.20
CA LEU A 152 13.86 0.30 5.54
C LEU A 152 15.30 0.10 6.00
N ASP A 153 16.24 0.26 5.07
CA ASP A 153 17.66 0.35 5.39
C ASP A 153 18.01 1.78 5.85
N LEU A 154 17.30 2.78 5.33
CA LEU A 154 17.38 4.18 5.74
C LEU A 154 15.98 4.83 5.78
N GLY A 155 15.63 5.46 6.90
CA GLY A 155 14.39 6.23 7.05
C GLY A 155 14.67 7.73 7.26
N VAL A 156 13.96 8.58 6.53
CA VAL A 156 14.07 10.05 6.60
C VAL A 156 12.71 10.65 6.91
N LEU A 157 12.60 11.31 8.06
CA LEU A 157 11.45 12.13 8.42
C LEU A 157 11.81 13.61 8.21
N LEU A 158 11.19 14.25 7.22
CA LEU A 158 11.54 15.63 6.83
C LEU A 158 11.00 16.67 7.82
N ASN A 159 9.74 16.55 8.20
CA ASN A 159 9.02 17.48 9.08
C ASN A 159 7.70 16.86 9.53
N ILE A 160 7.17 17.32 10.66
CA ILE A 160 5.84 17.01 11.16
C ILE A 160 5.12 18.33 11.45
N ALA A 161 4.00 18.56 10.78
CA ALA A 161 3.07 19.68 11.01
C ALA A 161 1.62 19.16 10.95
N PRO A 162 0.63 19.85 11.54
CA PRO A 162 -0.76 19.39 11.53
C PRO A 162 -1.30 19.18 10.12
N ASP A 163 -1.71 17.94 9.82
CA ASP A 163 -2.28 17.52 8.54
C ASP A 163 -3.12 16.25 8.75
N HIS A 164 -4.09 15.99 7.85
CA HIS A 164 -4.96 14.80 7.87
C HIS A 164 -5.60 14.44 9.24
N ILE A 165 -5.91 15.46 10.05
CA ILE A 165 -6.47 15.28 11.41
C ILE A 165 -7.88 14.67 11.39
N ASP A 166 -8.62 14.89 10.32
CA ASP A 166 -9.92 14.26 10.05
C ASP A 166 -9.82 12.74 9.95
N HIS A 167 -8.69 12.23 9.43
CA HIS A 167 -8.42 10.80 9.35
C HIS A 167 -7.77 10.25 10.62
N HIS A 168 -6.73 10.91 11.12
CA HIS A 168 -5.95 10.45 12.28
C HIS A 168 -6.60 10.78 13.64
N GLY A 169 -7.64 11.61 13.66
CA GLY A 169 -8.38 12.03 14.84
C GLY A 169 -7.68 13.09 15.70
N SER A 170 -6.35 13.10 15.76
CA SER A 170 -5.59 14.14 16.45
C SER A 170 -4.18 14.30 15.88
N PHE A 171 -3.55 15.45 16.16
CA PHE A 171 -2.16 15.67 15.76
C PHE A 171 -1.19 14.69 16.43
N LYS A 172 -1.51 14.28 17.66
CA LYS A 172 -0.72 13.30 18.41
C LYS A 172 -0.69 11.96 17.69
N GLU A 173 -1.84 11.48 17.22
CA GLU A 173 -1.93 10.23 16.46
C GLU A 173 -1.26 10.35 15.09
N TYR A 174 -1.40 11.49 14.40
CA TYR A 174 -0.68 11.75 13.14
C TYR A 174 0.85 11.69 13.30
N SER A 175 1.39 12.19 14.43
CA SER A 175 2.83 12.27 14.69
C SER A 175 3.47 11.00 15.27
N ARG A 176 2.67 9.95 15.53
CA ARG A 176 3.10 8.74 16.21
C ARG A 176 3.80 7.76 15.26
#